data_AF-A0A2V5ZI41-F1
#
_entry.id   AF-A0A2V5ZI41-F1
#
_cell.length_a   1.000
_cell.length_b   1.000
_cell.length_c   1.000
_cell.angle_alpha   90.00
_cell.angle_beta   90.00
_cell.angle_gamma   90.00
#
_symmetry.space_group_name_H-M   'P 1'
#
loop_
_entity.id
_entity.type
_entity.pdbx_description
1 polymer ?
#
loop_
_entity_poly.entity_id
_entity_poly.type
_entity_poly.pdbx_seq_one_letter_code
_entity_poly.pdbx_strand_id
1 'polypeptide(L)'
;MKLTGIDAAKSKEGELAFRTEPPMTEKVLQELPNVWILGSEFGIDGDLLVWRGGSYPERGFPQQVEIFLTEAENAVKAKKTGDKNQHQAFLKKVSEQTGFRLV
;
A
#
# COMPACT_ATOMS: atom_id res chain seq x y z
N MET A 1 -1.72 2.54 -7.77
CA MET A 1 -2.25 1.17 -7.78
C MET A 1 -3.66 1.16 -8.34
N LYS A 2 -4.05 0.14 -9.13
CA LYS A 2 -5.38 0.03 -9.77
C LYS A 2 -6.06 -1.29 -9.43
N LEU A 3 -7.39 -1.33 -9.48
CA LEU A 3 -8.17 -2.56 -9.39
C LEU A 3 -8.33 -3.15 -10.79
N THR A 4 -7.86 -4.38 -11.00
CA THR A 4 -7.92 -5.04 -12.33
C THR A 4 -9.12 -5.98 -12.47
N GLY A 5 -9.77 -6.33 -11.36
CA GLY A 5 -10.99 -7.13 -11.36
C GLY A 5 -11.31 -7.69 -9.99
N ILE A 6 -12.43 -8.40 -9.91
CA ILE A 6 -12.85 -9.15 -8.72
C ILE A 6 -12.46 -10.61 -8.91
N ASP A 7 -11.86 -11.21 -7.90
CA ASP A 7 -11.63 -12.65 -7.85
C ASP A 7 -12.85 -13.35 -7.25
N ALA A 8 -13.76 -13.79 -8.11
CA ALA A 8 -15.01 -14.43 -7.70
C ALA A 8 -14.79 -15.78 -6.98
N ALA A 9 -13.67 -16.47 -7.22
CA ALA A 9 -13.38 -17.74 -6.56
C ALA A 9 -12.92 -17.54 -5.11
N LYS A 10 -12.27 -16.40 -4.82
CA LYS A 10 -11.86 -16.02 -3.47
C LYS A 10 -12.88 -15.15 -2.73
N SER A 11 -13.85 -14.59 -3.44
CA SER A 11 -14.94 -13.80 -2.84
C SER A 11 -15.98 -14.72 -2.19
N LYS A 12 -16.56 -14.30 -1.08
CA LYS A 12 -17.60 -15.04 -0.34
C LYS A 12 -18.63 -14.06 0.21
N GLU A 13 -19.71 -14.56 0.80
CA GLU A 13 -20.74 -13.70 1.37
C GLU A 13 -20.13 -12.73 2.40
N GLY A 14 -20.34 -11.42 2.19
CA GLY A 14 -19.78 -10.36 3.04
C GLY A 14 -18.31 -10.00 2.78
N GLU A 15 -17.59 -10.71 1.89
CA GLU A 15 -16.20 -10.40 1.54
C GLU A 15 -15.97 -10.37 0.01
N LEU A 16 -15.36 -9.29 -0.48
CA LEU A 16 -14.99 -9.15 -1.89
C LEU A 16 -13.47 -9.14 -2.05
N ALA A 17 -12.94 -10.07 -2.85
CA ALA A 17 -11.53 -10.12 -3.19
C ALA A 17 -11.28 -9.37 -4.51
N PHE A 18 -10.37 -8.40 -4.49
CA PHE A 18 -9.97 -7.60 -5.64
C PHE A 18 -8.54 -7.93 -6.04
N ARG A 19 -8.32 -8.02 -7.36
CA ARG A 19 -7.00 -8.05 -7.97
C ARG A 19 -6.50 -6.62 -8.15
N THR A 20 -5.23 -6.38 -7.83
CA THR A 20 -4.63 -5.05 -7.97
C THR A 20 -3.39 -5.08 -8.87
N GLU A 21 -3.08 -3.94 -9.49
CA GLU A 21 -1.83 -3.72 -10.22
C GLU A 21 -1.16 -2.40 -9.78
N PRO A 22 0.07 -2.44 -9.21
CA PRO A 22 0.83 -3.65 -8.87
C PRO A 22 0.11 -4.53 -7.81
N PRO A 23 0.53 -5.79 -7.63
CA PRO A 23 -0.10 -6.70 -6.67
C PRO A 23 -0.09 -6.13 -5.25
N MET A 24 -1.11 -6.48 -4.46
CA MET A 24 -1.30 -5.90 -3.14
C MET A 24 -0.13 -6.31 -2.22
N THR A 25 0.29 -5.40 -1.35
CA THR A 25 1.35 -5.68 -0.38
C THR A 25 0.93 -5.29 1.03
N GLU A 26 1.47 -5.99 2.02
CA GLU A 26 1.18 -5.72 3.43
C GLU A 26 1.50 -4.27 3.83
N LYS A 27 2.57 -3.68 3.29
CA LYS A 27 2.93 -2.28 3.57
C LYS A 27 1.87 -1.30 3.10
N VAL A 28 1.30 -1.52 1.92
CA VAL A 28 0.24 -0.66 1.39
C VAL A 28 -1.04 -0.86 2.19
N LEU A 29 -1.35 -2.09 2.60
CA LEU A 29 -2.51 -2.38 3.45
C LEU A 29 -2.41 -1.66 4.80
N GLN A 30 -1.25 -1.74 5.46
CA GLN A 30 -1.01 -1.09 6.76
C GLN A 30 -1.10 0.44 6.67
N GLU A 31 -0.85 1.02 5.49
CA GLU A 31 -0.95 2.47 5.28
C GLU A 31 -2.37 2.93 4.94
N LEU A 32 -3.21 2.03 4.44
CA LEU A 32 -4.55 2.36 3.97
C LEU A 32 -5.44 3.04 5.04
N PRO A 33 -5.46 2.58 6.32
CA PRO A 33 -6.20 3.25 7.39
C PRO A 33 -5.72 4.68 7.69
N ASN A 34 -4.48 5.03 7.35
CA ASN A 34 -3.93 6.37 7.60
C ASN A 34 -4.42 7.38 6.55
N VAL A 35 -4.73 6.92 5.35
CA VAL A 35 -5.20 7.77 4.24
C VAL A 35 -6.72 7.69 4.04
N TRP A 36 -7.37 6.63 4.55
CA TRP A 36 -8.79 6.42 4.38
C TRP A 36 -9.45 5.78 5.60
N ILE A 37 -10.57 6.35 6.04
CA ILE A 37 -11.29 5.90 7.24
C ILE A 37 -11.80 4.45 7.14
N LEU A 38 -12.15 3.99 5.94
CA LEU A 38 -12.58 2.61 5.70
C LEU A 38 -11.40 1.66 5.45
N GLY A 39 -10.16 2.16 5.50
CA GLY A 39 -8.96 1.37 5.25
C GLY A 39 -8.79 0.18 6.21
N SER A 40 -9.35 0.26 7.41
CA SER A 40 -9.32 -0.82 8.41
C SER A 40 -10.27 -1.99 8.08
N GLU A 41 -11.23 -1.78 7.19
CA GLU A 41 -12.16 -2.80 6.72
C GLU A 41 -11.56 -3.67 5.60
N PHE A 42 -10.35 -3.32 5.15
CA PHE A 42 -9.60 -4.10 4.19
C PHE A 42 -8.65 -5.09 4.86
N GLY A 43 -8.47 -6.23 4.21
CA GLY A 43 -7.46 -7.23 4.49
C GLY A 43 -6.65 -7.56 3.25
N ILE A 44 -5.69 -8.47 3.41
CA ILE A 44 -4.91 -9.05 2.33
C ILE A 44 -5.02 -10.57 2.39
N ASP A 45 -5.17 -11.22 1.24
CA ASP A 45 -5.06 -12.67 1.08
C ASP A 45 -4.10 -12.98 -0.07
N GLY A 46 -2.86 -13.30 0.28
CA GLY A 46 -1.75 -13.39 -0.67
C GLY A 46 -1.43 -12.02 -1.27
N ASP A 47 -1.74 -11.84 -2.54
CA ASP A 47 -1.55 -10.60 -3.30
C ASP A 47 -2.88 -9.89 -3.65
N LEU A 48 -4.00 -10.37 -3.09
CA LEU A 48 -5.33 -9.80 -3.29
C LEU A 48 -5.71 -8.87 -2.16
N LEU A 49 -6.40 -7.80 -2.51
CA LEU A 49 -7.05 -6.90 -1.56
C LEU A 49 -8.43 -7.46 -1.21
N VAL A 50 -8.74 -7.63 0.07
CA VAL A 50 -10.03 -8.19 0.53
C VAL A 50 -10.83 -7.12 1.25
N TRP A 51 -12.02 -6.79 0.75
CA TRP A 51 -12.99 -5.93 1.43
C TRP A 51 -13.85 -6.74 2.38
N ARG A 52 -14.01 -6.30 3.64
CA ARG A 52 -14.80 -6.98 4.68
C ARG A 52 -15.93 -6.12 5.27
N GLY A 53 -16.25 -4.98 4.67
CA GLY A 53 -17.24 -4.02 5.20
C GLY A 53 -18.71 -4.44 5.13
N GLY A 54 -18.99 -5.74 4.95
CA GLY A 54 -20.31 -6.37 5.11
C GLY A 54 -21.40 -6.00 4.09
N SER A 55 -21.27 -4.90 3.37
CA SER A 55 -22.24 -4.41 2.38
C SER A 55 -21.58 -4.23 1.02
N TYR A 56 -22.34 -4.52 -0.05
CA TYR A 56 -21.89 -4.32 -1.41
C TYR A 56 -21.77 -2.81 -1.64
N PRO A 57 -20.57 -2.32 -1.97
CA PRO A 57 -20.34 -0.89 -1.89
C PRO A 57 -20.91 -0.17 -3.13
N GLU A 58 -21.21 1.11 -2.97
CA GLU A 58 -21.92 1.93 -3.97
C GLU A 58 -21.21 1.99 -5.34
N ARG A 59 -21.93 2.43 -6.38
CA ARG A 59 -21.44 2.45 -7.79
C ARG A 59 -20.11 3.18 -8.02
N GLY A 60 -19.65 4.02 -7.09
CA GLY A 60 -18.36 4.73 -7.14
C GLY A 60 -17.25 4.16 -6.26
N PHE A 61 -17.51 3.07 -5.53
CA PHE A 61 -16.56 2.52 -4.58
C PHE A 61 -15.27 2.02 -5.21
N PRO A 62 -15.27 1.27 -6.33
CA PRO A 62 -14.02 0.82 -6.95
C PRO A 62 -13.08 1.99 -7.27
N GLN A 63 -13.62 3.11 -7.78
CA GLN A 63 -12.83 4.30 -8.08
C GLN A 63 -12.25 4.95 -6.82
N GLN A 64 -13.03 5.02 -5.73
CA GLN A 64 -12.52 5.53 -4.46
C GLN A 64 -11.40 4.64 -3.91
N VAL A 65 -11.58 3.32 -3.96
CA VAL A 65 -10.55 2.36 -3.54
C VAL A 65 -9.26 2.57 -4.33
N GLU A 66 -9.32 2.74 -5.65
CA GLU A 66 -8.13 3.00 -6.48
C GLU A 66 -7.37 4.28 -6.07
N ILE A 67 -8.10 5.35 -5.76
CA ILE A 67 -7.51 6.63 -5.31
C ILE A 67 -6.73 6.39 -4.02
N PHE A 68 -7.38 5.81 -3.00
CA PHE A 68 -6.75 5.62 -1.69
C PHE A 68 -5.65 4.56 -1.71
N LEU A 69 -5.76 3.50 -2.52
CA LEU A 69 -4.65 2.56 -2.73
C LEU A 69 -3.44 3.25 -3.36
N THR A 70 -3.66 4.16 -4.31
CA THR A 70 -2.58 4.94 -4.93
C THR A 70 -1.94 5.90 -3.93
N GLU A 71 -2.74 6.56 -3.08
CA GLU A 71 -2.22 7.41 -2.01
C GLU A 71 -1.40 6.62 -0.97
N ALA A 72 -1.92 5.47 -0.52
CA ALA A 72 -1.22 4.56 0.38
C ALA A 72 0.10 4.07 -0.23
N GLU A 73 0.09 3.68 -1.51
CA GLU A 73 1.30 3.28 -2.24
C GLU A 73 2.34 4.42 -2.30
N ASN A 74 1.89 5.65 -2.57
CA ASN A 74 2.76 6.82 -2.60
C ASN A 74 3.33 7.15 -1.21
N ALA A 75 2.53 7.04 -0.14
CA ALA A 75 2.99 7.24 1.23
C ALA A 75 4.07 6.22 1.62
N VAL A 76 3.90 4.94 1.26
CA VAL A 76 4.92 3.90 1.47
C VAL A 76 6.21 4.21 0.71
N LYS A 77 6.10 4.66 -0.55
CA LYS A 77 7.27 5.06 -1.36
C LYS A 77 7.98 6.29 -0.77
N ALA A 78 7.23 7.27 -0.25
CA ALA A 78 7.77 8.46 0.39
C ALA A 78 8.56 8.11 1.66
N LYS A 79 8.03 7.24 2.52
CA LYS A 79 8.74 6.74 3.73
C LYS A 79 10.06 6.08 3.36
N LYS A 80 10.05 5.16 2.38
CA LYS A 80 11.25 4.47 1.89
C LYS A 80 12.30 5.44 1.31
N THR A 81 11.85 6.51 0.65
CA THR A 81 12.75 7.52 0.07
C THR A 81 13.35 8.42 1.16
N GLY A 82 12.55 8.80 2.16
CA GLY A 82 13.02 9.50 3.35
C GLY A 82 14.12 8.73 4.09
N ASP A 83 13.90 7.44 4.34
CA ASP A 83 14.86 6.57 5.02
C ASP A 83 16.16 6.41 4.23
N LYS A 84 16.08 6.25 2.90
CA LYS A 84 17.26 6.16 2.03
C LYS A 84 18.06 7.47 2.02
N ASN A 85 17.38 8.61 1.96
CA ASN A 85 18.04 9.92 1.96
C ASN A 85 18.73 10.18 3.31
N GLN A 86 18.10 9.80 4.42
CA GLN A 86 18.72 9.89 5.74
C GLN A 86 19.92 8.94 5.89
N HIS A 87 19.82 7.72 5.38
CA HIS A 87 20.92 6.75 5.42
C HIS A 87 22.10 7.21 4.55
N GLN A 88 21.87 7.72 3.33
CA GLN A 88 22.93 8.29 2.51
C GLN A 88 23.55 9.53 3.14
N ALA A 89 22.75 10.41 3.75
CA ALA A 89 23.28 11.58 4.46
C ALA A 89 24.13 11.18 5.66
N PHE A 90 23.74 10.13 6.39
CA PHE A 90 24.54 9.54 7.46
C PHE A 90 25.86 8.96 6.94
N LEU A 91 25.82 8.10 5.91
CA LEU A 91 27.02 7.51 5.32
C LEU A 91 27.98 8.57 4.78
N LYS A 92 27.45 9.64 4.17
CA LYS A 92 28.25 10.77 3.70
C LYS A 92 28.94 11.49 4.87
N LYS A 93 28.20 11.80 5.95
CA LYS A 93 28.78 12.40 7.17
C LYS A 93 29.85 11.51 7.81
N VAL A 94 29.63 10.20 7.88
CA VAL A 94 30.60 9.25 8.44
C VAL A 94 31.85 9.17 7.57
N SER A 95 31.69 9.15 6.25
CA SER A 95 32.82 9.18 5.30
C SER A 95 33.63 10.48 5.42
N GLU A 96 32.96 11.63 5.55
CA GLU A 96 33.61 12.94 5.74
C GLU A 96 34.35 13.06 7.09
N GLN A 97 33.82 12.44 8.16
CA GLN A 97 34.46 12.49 9.48
C GLN A 97 35.60 11.49 9.67
N THR A 98 35.55 10.34 9.00
CA THR A 98 36.55 9.26 9.18
C THR A 98 37.58 9.19 8.07
N GLY A 99 37.42 9.95 6.98
CA GLY A 99 38.30 9.92 5.81
C GLY A 99 38.22 8.62 5.00
N PHE A 100 37.31 7.72 5.35
CA PHE A 100 37.10 6.47 4.62
C PHE A 100 36.31 6.74 3.34
N ARG A 101 36.94 6.49 2.19
CA ARG A 101 36.32 6.56 0.87
C ARG A 101 35.48 5.29 0.67
N LEU A 102 34.17 5.43 0.57
CA LEU A 102 33.28 4.33 0.16
C LEU A 102 33.53 4.07 -1.34
N VAL A 103 34.17 2.93 -1.64
CA VAL A 103 34.37 2.40 -2.99
C VAL A 103 33.28 1.37 -3.29
#